data_AF-A0A1V8TXJ9-F1
#
_entry.id   AF-A0A1V8TXJ9-F1
#
_cell.length_a   1.000
_cell.length_b   1.000
_cell.length_c   1.000
_cell.angle_alpha   90.00
_cell.angle_beta   90.00
_cell.angle_gamma   90.00
#
_symmetry.space_group_name_H-M   'P 1'
#
loop_
_entity.id
_entity.type
_entity.pdbx_description
1 polymer ?
#
loop_
_entity_poly.entity_id
_entity_poly.type
_entity_poly.pdbx_seq_one_letter_code
_entity_poly.pdbx_strand_id
1 'polypeptide(L)'
;MSSIDSLVANGGSSKTPKSDDEDDVPADLHGLDIREDSEGWNDVEEDAEELIVKCLLCDDLSNSVRKMADHCQREHDFNIIALRKRHALDFYASIKFVNYVRSQAQAGNLKPQCEDSAAWQDDKYLQPVLENDAVLFSLDELDDVNETLLDDDGHHSGSTDQNEIATLRAQISTLQAHHDAYREGVSKTLEKRWTEAADRTTTIADDEEIKYDKSYFESYSYNDIHQVMLQDRIRTSAYRDFIYDNKHLFEGKTVLDVGCGTGILSMF
;
A
#
# COMPACT_ATOMS: atom_id res chain seq x y z
N MET A 1 -15.20 -55.93 -51.91
CA MET A 1 -14.65 -56.30 -50.59
C MET A 1 -14.26 -54.98 -49.89
N SER A 2 -15.00 -54.67 -48.81
CA SER A 2 -14.82 -53.63 -47.75
C SER A 2 -14.55 -52.16 -48.16
N SER A 3 -15.49 -51.21 -48.06
CA SER A 3 -15.99 -50.43 -46.87
C SER A 3 -14.95 -49.42 -46.33
N ILE A 4 -15.17 -48.12 -46.02
CA ILE A 4 -16.30 -47.17 -45.87
C ILE A 4 -15.68 -45.72 -45.80
N ASP A 5 -16.39 -44.70 -46.34
CA ASP A 5 -16.56 -43.25 -46.00
C ASP A 5 -15.44 -42.39 -45.36
N SER A 6 -15.38 -41.06 -45.45
CA SER A 6 -16.00 -39.93 -46.19
C SER A 6 -15.30 -38.65 -45.66
N LEU A 7 -15.03 -37.61 -46.47
CA LEU A 7 -14.88 -36.22 -45.96
C LEU A 7 -14.73 -35.15 -47.07
N VAL A 8 -15.32 -33.99 -46.74
CA VAL A 8 -15.12 -32.59 -47.19
C VAL A 8 -15.68 -32.14 -48.56
N ALA A 9 -16.65 -31.22 -48.53
CA ALA A 9 -16.41 -29.76 -48.66
C ALA A 9 -17.60 -29.03 -49.30
N ASN A 10 -18.13 -27.99 -48.65
CA ASN A 10 -18.79 -26.90 -49.37
C ASN A 10 -18.59 -25.56 -48.63
N GLY A 11 -18.56 -24.47 -49.41
CA GLY A 11 -18.21 -23.07 -49.05
C GLY A 11 -19.04 -22.50 -47.88
N GLY A 12 -18.62 -21.48 -47.13
CA GLY A 12 -17.84 -20.29 -47.47
C GLY A 12 -18.72 -19.04 -47.30
N SER A 13 -18.51 -18.24 -46.24
CA SER A 13 -18.65 -16.76 -46.25
C SER A 13 -18.18 -16.14 -44.92
N SER A 14 -17.32 -15.14 -45.02
CA SER A 14 -16.68 -14.41 -43.91
C SER A 14 -17.65 -13.57 -43.06
N LYS A 15 -17.49 -13.64 -41.74
CA LYS A 15 -17.75 -12.53 -40.80
C LYS A 15 -16.54 -12.39 -39.87
N THR A 16 -16.11 -11.16 -39.67
CA THR A 16 -15.01 -10.72 -38.79
C THR A 16 -15.24 -11.12 -37.33
N PRO A 17 -14.18 -11.41 -36.54
CA PRO A 17 -14.31 -11.76 -35.14
C PRO A 17 -14.59 -10.51 -34.29
N LYS A 18 -15.59 -10.58 -33.41
CA LYS A 18 -15.73 -9.66 -32.27
C LYS A 18 -14.74 -10.12 -31.20
N SER A 19 -14.03 -9.16 -30.62
CA SER A 19 -13.26 -9.31 -29.39
C SER A 19 -14.25 -9.37 -28.22
N ASP A 20 -14.38 -10.54 -27.62
CA ASP A 20 -15.05 -10.73 -26.34
C ASP A 20 -13.96 -10.68 -25.26
N ASP A 21 -13.70 -9.48 -24.72
CA ASP A 21 -13.08 -9.30 -23.41
C ASP A 21 -14.16 -8.64 -22.54
N GLU A 22 -15.13 -9.45 -22.10
CA GLU A 22 -15.98 -9.11 -20.96
C GLU A 22 -15.31 -9.73 -19.73
N ASP A 23 -14.89 -8.86 -18.81
CA ASP A 23 -14.40 -9.20 -17.48
C ASP A 23 -15.47 -10.02 -16.73
N ASP A 24 -15.31 -11.35 -16.75
CA ASP A 24 -16.16 -12.28 -16.01
C ASP A 24 -15.74 -12.27 -14.53
N VAL A 25 -16.15 -11.21 -13.83
CA VAL A 25 -16.05 -11.12 -12.37
C VAL A 25 -17.14 -12.01 -11.76
N PRO A 26 -16.79 -13.05 -10.98
CA PRO A 26 -17.77 -13.94 -10.37
C PRO A 26 -18.76 -13.16 -9.49
N ALA A 27 -20.04 -13.47 -9.64
CA ALA A 27 -21.16 -12.76 -8.99
C ALA A 27 -21.12 -12.73 -7.45
N ASP A 28 -20.26 -13.52 -6.80
CA ASP A 28 -20.16 -13.65 -5.34
C ASP A 28 -19.05 -12.80 -4.69
N LEU A 29 -18.28 -12.02 -5.46
CA LEU A 29 -17.37 -11.02 -4.89
C LEU A 29 -18.09 -9.74 -4.43
N HIS A 30 -19.41 -9.67 -4.62
CA HIS A 30 -20.24 -8.48 -4.41
C HIS A 30 -20.48 -8.12 -2.93
N GLY A 31 -19.98 -8.93 -2.00
CA GLY A 31 -20.12 -8.77 -0.55
C GLY A 31 -18.82 -8.53 0.22
N LEU A 32 -17.67 -8.55 -0.45
CA LEU A 32 -16.42 -8.07 0.15
C LEU A 32 -16.28 -6.60 -0.20
N ASP A 33 -16.50 -5.73 0.77
CA ASP A 33 -16.20 -4.31 0.59
C ASP A 33 -14.68 -4.15 0.66
N ILE A 34 -14.01 -4.29 -0.48
CA ILE A 34 -12.55 -4.10 -0.67
C ILE A 34 -12.23 -2.61 -0.92
N ARG A 35 -13.15 -1.72 -0.59
CA ARG A 35 -12.88 -0.28 -0.64
C ARG A 35 -11.99 0.09 0.54
N GLU A 36 -11.15 1.08 0.32
CA GLU A 36 -10.20 1.62 1.30
C GLU A 36 -10.90 2.20 2.55
N ASP A 37 -12.21 2.44 2.48
CA ASP A 37 -13.07 2.95 3.56
C ASP A 37 -13.92 1.88 4.28
N SER A 38 -13.65 0.58 4.05
CA SER A 38 -14.39 -0.53 4.67
C SER A 38 -14.11 -0.65 6.17
N GLU A 39 -15.18 -0.77 6.98
CA GLU A 39 -15.16 -0.68 8.45
C GLU A 39 -14.25 -1.70 9.17
N GLY A 40 -13.82 -2.78 8.51
CA GLY A 40 -12.87 -3.76 9.04
C GLY A 40 -11.38 -3.38 8.91
N TRP A 41 -11.07 -2.26 8.26
CA TRP A 41 -9.72 -1.69 8.19
C TRP A 41 -9.47 -0.60 9.25
N ASN A 42 -10.49 -0.27 10.05
CA ASN A 42 -10.43 0.75 11.10
C ASN A 42 -9.89 0.23 12.46
N ASP A 43 -9.51 -1.04 12.55
CA ASP A 43 -8.90 -1.64 13.76
C ASP A 43 -7.39 -1.33 13.88
N VAL A 44 -6.82 -0.54 12.97
CA VAL A 44 -5.60 0.20 13.29
C VAL A 44 -6.05 1.30 14.23
N GLU A 45 -5.91 1.08 15.54
CA GLU A 45 -5.84 2.21 16.47
C GLU A 45 -4.91 3.25 15.82
N GLU A 46 -5.31 4.53 15.77
CA GLU A 46 -4.38 5.61 15.43
C GLU A 46 -3.31 5.63 16.55
N ASP A 47 -2.40 4.66 16.53
CA ASP A 47 -1.07 4.72 17.09
C ASP A 47 -0.41 5.85 16.32
N ALA A 48 -0.74 7.08 16.70
CA ALA A 48 -0.04 8.27 16.29
C ALA A 48 1.34 8.19 16.94
N GLU A 49 2.20 7.31 16.41
CA GLU A 49 3.61 7.27 16.75
C GLU A 49 4.15 8.68 16.50
N GLU A 50 4.48 9.39 17.57
CA GLU A 50 5.05 10.72 17.46
C GLU A 50 6.36 10.60 16.67
N LEU A 51 6.37 11.07 15.42
CA LEU A 51 7.55 11.00 14.57
C LEU A 51 8.70 11.79 15.21
N ILE A 52 9.74 11.10 15.68
CA ILE A 52 10.92 11.74 16.25
C ILE A 52 12.03 11.76 15.19
N VAL A 53 12.36 12.96 14.71
CA VAL A 53 13.39 13.19 13.70
C VAL A 53 14.60 13.88 14.33
N LYS A 54 15.73 13.16 14.39
CA LYS A 54 17.01 13.68 14.89
C LYS A 54 17.72 14.54 13.83
N CYS A 55 18.29 15.69 14.23
CA CYS A 55 19.15 16.53 13.41
C CYS A 55 20.36 15.76 12.85
N LEU A 56 20.72 15.98 11.59
CA LEU A 56 21.83 15.28 10.91
C LEU A 56 23.21 15.48 11.57
N LEU A 57 23.41 16.62 12.24
CA LEU A 57 24.72 17.05 12.74
C LEU A 57 24.79 17.11 14.28
N CYS A 58 23.67 17.27 14.99
CA CYS A 58 23.65 17.37 16.45
C CYS A 58 22.57 16.47 17.07
N ASP A 59 22.39 16.60 18.39
CA ASP A 59 21.42 15.82 19.17
C ASP A 59 20.04 16.46 19.28
N ASP A 60 19.76 17.54 18.55
CA ASP A 60 18.43 18.16 18.53
C ASP A 60 17.39 17.25 17.85
N LEU A 61 16.20 17.24 18.43
CA LEU A 61 15.06 16.44 17.99
C LEU A 61 13.94 17.35 17.49
N SER A 62 13.22 16.88 16.48
CA SER A 62 12.09 17.58 15.89
C SER A 62 11.00 16.59 15.52
N ASN A 63 9.80 17.09 15.21
CA ASN A 63 8.66 16.25 14.85
C ASN A 63 8.35 16.22 13.35
N SER A 64 9.28 16.67 12.51
CA SER A 64 9.15 16.68 11.05
C SER A 64 10.52 16.86 10.40
N VAL A 65 10.72 16.20 9.26
CA VAL A 65 11.96 16.33 8.49
C VAL A 65 12.19 17.75 7.98
N ARG A 66 11.13 18.55 7.76
CA ARG A 66 11.24 19.98 7.42
C ARG A 66 11.89 20.78 8.54
N LYS A 67 11.35 20.64 9.75
CA LYS A 67 11.88 21.36 10.92
C LYS A 67 13.31 20.95 11.22
N MET A 68 13.64 19.68 11.01
CA MET A 68 15.00 19.18 11.06
C MET A 68 15.90 19.87 10.03
N ALA A 69 15.46 19.99 8.77
CA ALA A 69 16.21 20.66 7.71
C ALA A 69 16.38 22.17 7.99
N ASP A 70 15.34 22.84 8.46
CA ASP A 70 15.38 24.25 8.88
C ASP A 70 16.38 24.47 10.03
N HIS A 71 16.37 23.55 11.00
CA HIS A 71 17.34 23.54 12.09
C HIS A 71 18.77 23.35 11.55
N CYS A 72 18.99 22.40 10.64
CA CYS A 72 20.29 22.18 10.00
C CYS A 72 20.80 23.45 9.30
N GLN A 73 19.92 24.16 8.58
CA GLN A 73 20.27 25.41 7.91
C GLN A 73 20.58 26.53 8.90
N ARG A 74 19.79 26.68 9.97
CA ARG A 74 19.87 27.83 10.87
C ARG A 74 21.04 27.73 11.86
N GLU A 75 21.28 26.54 12.42
CA GLU A 75 22.31 26.33 13.45
C GLU A 75 23.64 25.84 12.88
N HIS A 76 23.60 25.07 11.78
CA HIS A 76 24.78 24.41 11.24
C HIS A 76 25.21 24.93 9.86
N ASP A 77 24.47 25.89 9.29
CA ASP A 77 24.65 26.38 7.92
C ASP A 77 24.65 25.22 6.89
N PHE A 78 23.84 24.19 7.17
CA PHE A 78 23.79 22.95 6.40
C PHE A 78 22.43 22.76 5.73
N ASN A 79 22.39 22.87 4.41
CA ASN A 79 21.16 22.76 3.62
C ASN A 79 21.10 21.43 2.85
N ILE A 80 20.46 20.41 3.44
CA ILE A 80 20.33 19.11 2.79
C ILE A 80 19.53 19.17 1.48
N ILE A 81 18.50 20.01 1.40
CA ILE A 81 17.64 20.13 0.22
C ILE A 81 18.44 20.69 -0.96
N ALA A 82 19.20 21.77 -0.73
CA ALA A 82 20.05 22.36 -1.76
C ALA A 82 21.18 21.41 -2.19
N LEU A 83 21.71 20.58 -1.28
CA LEU A 83 22.73 19.58 -1.60
C LEU A 83 22.17 18.42 -2.41
N ARG A 84 20.98 17.90 -2.09
CA ARG A 84 20.28 16.88 -2.90
C ARG A 84 20.06 17.37 -4.34
N LYS A 85 19.56 18.61 -4.50
CA LYS A 85 19.36 19.22 -5.83
C LYS A 85 20.67 19.45 -6.58
N ARG A 86 21.69 20.00 -5.92
CA ARG A 86 22.99 20.31 -6.54
C ARG A 86 23.70 19.05 -7.05
N HIS A 87 23.64 17.97 -6.30
CA HIS A 87 24.28 16.70 -6.65
C HIS A 87 23.37 15.73 -7.42
N ALA A 88 22.14 16.14 -7.73
CA ALA A 88 21.12 15.30 -8.37
C ALA A 88 21.01 13.92 -7.70
N LEU A 89 20.91 13.92 -6.36
CA LEU A 89 20.86 12.67 -5.58
C LEU A 89 19.52 11.98 -5.78
N ASP A 90 19.55 10.77 -6.33
CA ASP A 90 18.40 9.86 -6.32
C ASP A 90 18.09 9.36 -4.89
N PHE A 91 17.07 8.53 -4.74
CA PHE A 91 16.65 8.01 -3.43
C PHE A 91 17.79 7.28 -2.70
N TYR A 92 18.47 6.35 -3.37
CA TYR A 92 19.55 5.57 -2.75
C TYR A 92 20.80 6.40 -2.47
N ALA A 93 21.14 7.31 -3.37
CA ALA A 93 22.23 8.26 -3.18
C ALA A 93 21.92 9.22 -2.02
N SER A 94 20.66 9.59 -1.83
CA SER A 94 20.20 10.39 -0.68
C SER A 94 20.35 9.61 0.64
N ILE A 95 20.02 8.31 0.67
CA ILE A 95 20.27 7.44 1.82
C ILE A 95 21.77 7.39 2.14
N LYS A 96 22.60 7.10 1.13
CA LYS A 96 24.05 7.05 1.30
C LYS A 96 24.61 8.38 1.82
N PHE A 97 24.12 9.50 1.29
CA PHE A 97 24.51 10.83 1.70
C PHE A 97 24.14 11.13 3.16
N VAL A 98 22.90 10.82 3.57
CA VAL A 98 22.46 10.99 4.96
C VAL A 98 23.33 10.15 5.91
N ASN A 99 23.55 8.88 5.59
CA ASN A 99 24.41 8.01 6.41
C ASN A 99 25.87 8.48 6.44
N TYR A 100 26.39 9.00 5.34
CA TYR A 100 27.71 9.64 5.33
C TYR A 100 27.75 10.82 6.31
N VAL A 101 26.79 11.76 6.22
CA VAL A 101 26.71 12.92 7.12
C VAL A 101 26.60 12.49 8.58
N ARG A 102 25.76 11.50 8.89
CA ARG A 102 25.63 10.91 10.22
C ARG A 102 26.95 10.32 10.73
N SER A 103 27.67 9.58 9.89
CA SER A 103 28.97 8.99 10.25
C SER A 103 30.03 10.05 10.55
N GLN A 104 30.01 11.17 9.81
CA GLN A 104 30.90 12.31 10.04
C GLN A 104 30.55 13.00 11.36
N ALA A 105 29.27 13.24 11.63
CA ALA A 105 28.81 13.82 12.88
C ALA A 105 29.20 12.95 14.10
N GLN A 106 29.04 11.62 14.00
CA GLN A 106 29.43 10.68 15.06
C GLN A 106 30.96 10.67 15.29
N ALA A 107 31.74 10.90 14.24
CA ALA A 107 33.20 11.07 14.32
C ALA A 107 33.62 12.46 14.86
N GLY A 108 32.68 13.33 15.23
CA GLY A 108 32.92 14.68 15.73
C GLY A 108 33.12 15.75 14.66
N ASN A 109 32.92 15.40 13.38
CA ASN A 109 32.99 16.33 12.27
C ASN A 109 31.61 16.94 11.97
N LEU A 110 31.34 18.09 12.59
CA LEU A 110 30.09 18.84 12.43
C LEU A 110 30.01 19.63 11.11
N LYS A 111 31.07 19.61 10.29
CA LYS A 111 31.11 20.24 8.96
C LYS A 111 31.65 19.24 7.92
N PRO A 112 30.85 18.23 7.56
CA PRO A 112 31.26 17.27 6.55
C PRO A 112 31.53 17.97 5.22
N GLN A 113 32.59 17.54 4.53
CA GLN A 113 32.84 17.98 3.17
C GLN A 113 31.85 17.27 2.25
N CYS A 114 30.95 18.05 1.66
CA CYS A 114 29.86 17.57 0.83
C CYS A 114 29.95 18.08 -0.61
N GLU A 115 31.12 18.56 -1.06
CA GLU A 115 31.33 19.06 -2.43
C GLU A 115 31.69 17.94 -3.42
N ASP A 116 32.36 16.89 -2.94
CA ASP A 116 32.81 15.77 -3.77
C ASP A 116 31.90 14.55 -3.56
N SER A 117 31.16 14.18 -4.61
CA SER A 117 30.27 13.02 -4.58
C SER A 117 31.00 11.73 -4.22
N ALA A 118 32.30 11.60 -4.51
CA ALA A 118 33.07 10.40 -4.23
C ALA A 118 33.09 10.02 -2.73
N ALA A 119 32.89 10.98 -1.83
CA ALA A 119 32.95 10.74 -0.38
C ALA A 119 31.82 9.84 0.15
N TRP A 120 30.68 9.75 -0.55
CA TRP A 120 29.50 8.96 -0.11
C TRP A 120 29.01 7.94 -1.15
N GLN A 121 29.79 7.61 -2.17
CA GLN A 121 29.40 6.62 -3.18
C GLN A 121 29.52 5.17 -2.69
N ASP A 122 30.35 4.92 -1.67
CA ASP A 122 30.62 3.59 -1.12
C ASP A 122 29.34 2.93 -0.57
N ASP A 123 29.11 1.67 -0.94
CA ASP A 123 27.93 0.90 -0.55
C ASP A 123 27.83 0.68 0.96
N LYS A 124 28.92 0.84 1.73
CA LYS A 124 28.84 0.82 3.19
C LYS A 124 27.84 1.84 3.76
N TYR A 125 27.57 2.94 3.04
CA TYR A 125 26.63 3.97 3.45
C TYR A 125 25.16 3.62 3.15
N LEU A 126 24.88 2.47 2.53
CA LEU A 126 23.51 1.93 2.48
C LEU A 126 23.07 1.38 3.83
N GLN A 127 24.03 1.08 4.72
CA GLN A 127 23.72 0.65 6.08
C GLN A 127 23.37 1.87 6.95
N PRO A 128 22.21 1.87 7.64
CA PRO A 128 21.84 2.95 8.55
C PRO A 128 22.87 3.12 9.67
N VAL A 129 23.32 4.36 9.89
CA VAL A 129 24.21 4.71 11.00
C VAL A 129 23.44 4.90 12.31
N LEU A 130 22.19 5.38 12.20
CA LEU A 130 21.27 5.55 13.32
C LEU A 130 20.16 4.50 13.21
N GLU A 131 19.87 3.82 14.32
CA GLU A 131 18.76 2.89 14.43
C GLU A 131 17.43 3.66 14.34
N ASN A 132 16.49 3.18 13.52
CA ASN A 132 15.19 3.82 13.28
C ASN A 132 15.31 5.28 12.82
N ASP A 133 16.23 5.60 11.90
CA ASP A 133 16.41 6.97 11.40
C ASP A 133 15.19 7.42 10.56
N ALA A 134 14.29 8.17 11.19
CA ALA A 134 13.10 8.74 10.58
C ALA A 134 13.39 9.56 9.30
N VAL A 135 14.59 10.14 9.18
CA VAL A 135 14.96 10.91 7.98
C VAL A 135 14.99 10.02 6.75
N LEU A 136 15.43 8.77 6.87
CA LEU A 136 15.56 7.85 5.74
C LEU A 136 14.21 7.40 5.17
N PHE A 137 13.16 7.37 6.00
CA PHE A 137 11.80 7.01 5.58
C PHE A 137 11.04 8.19 4.96
N SER A 138 11.39 9.42 5.37
CA SER A 138 10.74 10.66 4.93
C SER A 138 11.68 11.50 4.03
N LEU A 139 12.49 10.85 3.17
CA LEU A 139 13.34 11.55 2.20
C LEU A 139 12.55 12.17 1.05
N ASP A 140 11.49 11.49 0.59
CA ASP A 140 10.64 11.98 -0.50
C ASP A 140 9.85 13.20 -0.07
N GLU A 141 9.54 13.25 1.22
CA GLU A 141 9.00 14.42 1.85
C GLU A 141 9.89 15.61 1.49
N LEU A 142 11.22 15.56 1.72
CA LEU A 142 12.18 16.68 1.55
C LEU A 142 12.16 17.38 0.17
N ASP A 143 11.59 16.74 -0.85
CA ASP A 143 11.46 17.33 -2.17
C ASP A 143 10.36 18.39 -2.18
N ASP A 144 10.65 19.56 -2.76
CA ASP A 144 9.65 20.62 -2.89
C ASP A 144 8.51 20.09 -3.76
N VAL A 145 7.27 20.14 -3.26
CA VAL A 145 6.03 19.69 -3.91
C VAL A 145 5.68 20.49 -5.20
N ASN A 146 6.65 21.18 -5.80
CA ASN A 146 6.48 22.06 -6.95
C ASN A 146 7.33 21.64 -8.18
N GLU A 147 8.07 20.52 -8.12
CA GLU A 147 8.94 20.06 -9.22
C GLU A 147 8.38 18.89 -10.07
N THR A 148 7.14 18.43 -9.84
CA THR A 148 6.51 17.38 -10.68
C THR A 148 5.74 17.92 -11.90
N LEU A 149 5.89 19.20 -12.27
CA LEU A 149 5.24 19.79 -13.46
C LEU A 149 6.19 20.37 -14.52
N LEU A 150 7.45 19.92 -14.58
CA LEU A 150 8.39 20.42 -15.60
C LEU A 150 9.07 19.27 -16.33
N ASP A 151 8.36 18.71 -17.31
CA ASP A 151 8.94 18.24 -18.57
C ASP A 151 7.83 18.14 -19.63
N ASP A 152 7.49 19.27 -20.24
CA ASP A 152 7.09 19.29 -21.66
C ASP A 152 7.45 20.64 -22.30
N ASP A 153 8.17 20.54 -23.40
CA ASP A 153 8.86 21.61 -24.10
C ASP A 153 7.91 22.18 -25.17
N GLY A 154 7.40 23.40 -24.98
CA GLY A 154 6.49 23.99 -25.97
C GLY A 154 6.02 25.40 -25.67
N HIS A 155 6.56 26.38 -26.39
CA HIS A 155 6.04 27.75 -26.48
C HIS A 155 4.51 27.80 -26.63
N HIS A 156 3.77 28.53 -25.79
CA HIS A 156 2.64 29.34 -26.26
C HIS A 156 2.18 30.46 -25.30
N SER A 157 1.99 31.63 -25.92
CA SER A 157 1.39 32.89 -25.47
C SER A 157 0.28 32.81 -24.39
N GLY A 158 0.46 33.57 -23.30
CA GLY A 158 -0.44 33.67 -22.14
C GLY A 158 -1.79 34.35 -22.38
N SER A 159 -2.66 33.72 -23.17
CA SER A 159 -4.09 34.06 -23.22
C SER A 159 -5.04 32.87 -23.29
N THR A 160 -4.54 31.63 -23.40
CA THR A 160 -5.36 30.42 -23.50
C THR A 160 -5.67 29.81 -22.13
N ASP A 161 -4.76 29.94 -21.17
CA ASP A 161 -4.83 29.26 -19.87
C ASP A 161 -5.99 29.72 -18.99
N GLN A 162 -6.44 30.97 -19.10
CA GLN A 162 -7.57 31.46 -18.29
C GLN A 162 -8.92 30.83 -18.68
N ASN A 163 -9.12 30.54 -19.97
CA ASN A 163 -10.34 29.90 -20.44
C ASN A 163 -10.35 28.41 -20.10
N GLU A 164 -9.19 27.76 -20.16
CA GLU A 164 -9.04 26.36 -19.76
C GLU A 164 -9.22 26.18 -18.25
N ILE A 165 -8.60 27.06 -17.43
CA ILE A 165 -8.81 27.09 -15.98
C ILE A 165 -10.28 27.35 -15.63
N ALA A 166 -10.97 28.25 -16.35
CA ALA A 166 -12.40 28.49 -16.13
C ALA A 166 -13.25 27.27 -16.50
N THR A 167 -12.90 26.58 -17.58
CA THR A 167 -13.61 25.37 -18.04
C THR A 167 -13.38 24.20 -17.07
N LEU A 168 -12.15 23.99 -16.60
CA LEU A 168 -11.80 22.96 -15.62
C LEU A 168 -12.48 23.22 -14.27
N ARG A 169 -12.56 24.47 -13.81
CA ARG A 169 -13.32 24.84 -12.60
C ARG A 169 -14.81 24.53 -12.74
N ALA A 170 -15.40 24.79 -13.90
CA ALA A 170 -16.80 24.46 -14.18
C ALA A 170 -17.03 22.94 -14.23
N GLN A 171 -16.09 22.18 -14.79
CA GLN A 171 -16.14 20.71 -14.80
C GLN A 171 -16.03 20.13 -13.40
N ILE A 172 -15.09 20.62 -12.56
CA ILE A 172 -14.95 20.20 -11.16
C ILE A 172 -16.25 20.46 -10.39
N SER A 173 -16.84 21.66 -10.54
CA SER A 173 -18.11 21.98 -9.89
C SER A 173 -19.25 21.06 -10.34
N THR A 174 -19.29 20.70 -11.62
CA THR A 174 -20.31 19.79 -12.16
C THR A 174 -20.11 18.36 -11.66
N LEU A 175 -18.87 17.88 -11.63
CA LEU A 175 -18.50 16.56 -11.12
C LEU A 175 -18.80 16.44 -9.63
N GLN A 176 -18.49 17.48 -8.85
CA GLN A 176 -18.82 17.54 -7.42
C GLN A 176 -20.34 17.46 -7.22
N ALA A 177 -21.14 18.23 -7.96
CA ALA A 177 -22.59 18.17 -7.88
C ALA A 177 -23.16 16.79 -8.27
N HIS A 178 -22.58 16.15 -9.30
CA HIS A 178 -22.98 14.79 -9.70
C HIS A 178 -22.60 13.75 -8.63
N HIS A 179 -21.43 13.90 -8.01
CA HIS A 179 -20.99 13.03 -6.93
C HIS A 179 -21.86 13.20 -5.67
N ASP A 180 -22.22 14.43 -5.32
CA ASP A 180 -23.12 14.70 -4.19
C ASP A 180 -24.51 14.09 -4.43
N ALA A 181 -25.06 14.26 -5.65
CA ALA A 181 -26.33 13.66 -6.02
C ALA A 181 -26.27 12.12 -6.04
N TYR A 182 -25.16 11.55 -6.51
CA TYR A 182 -24.94 10.11 -6.48
C TYR A 182 -24.83 9.59 -5.05
N ARG A 183 -24.04 10.25 -4.20
CA ARG A 183 -23.91 9.91 -2.76
C ARG A 183 -25.25 9.98 -2.05
N GLU A 184 -26.04 11.02 -2.28
CA GLU A 184 -27.38 11.14 -1.70
C GLU A 184 -28.32 10.03 -2.20
N GLY A 185 -28.26 9.69 -3.50
CA GLY A 185 -29.04 8.60 -4.09
C GLY A 185 -28.66 7.23 -3.52
N VAL A 186 -27.36 6.97 -3.36
CA VAL A 186 -26.84 5.73 -2.74
C VAL A 186 -27.21 5.68 -1.27
N SER A 187 -27.02 6.77 -0.52
CA SER A 187 -27.39 6.86 0.89
C SER A 187 -28.87 6.58 1.11
N LYS A 188 -29.76 7.20 0.32
CA LYS A 188 -31.21 6.94 0.41
C LYS A 188 -31.58 5.50 0.05
N THR A 189 -30.87 4.90 -0.90
CA THR A 189 -31.12 3.51 -1.31
C THR A 189 -30.63 2.52 -0.25
N LEU A 190 -29.49 2.78 0.37
CA LEU A 190 -28.94 2.00 1.47
C LEU A 190 -29.80 2.14 2.72
N GLU A 191 -30.22 3.35 3.10
CA GLU A 191 -31.10 3.60 4.25
C GLU A 191 -32.45 2.91 4.07
N LYS A 192 -33.02 2.93 2.86
CA LYS A 192 -34.23 2.17 2.54
C LYS A 192 -34.03 0.66 2.74
N ARG A 193 -32.93 0.09 2.23
CA ARG A 193 -32.60 -1.34 2.43
C ARG A 193 -32.33 -1.68 3.90
N TRP A 194 -31.72 -0.76 4.65
CA TRP A 194 -31.45 -0.91 6.06
C TRP A 194 -32.73 -0.91 6.89
N THR A 195 -33.68 -0.01 6.58
CA THR A 195 -35.00 0.00 7.25
C THR A 195 -35.85 -1.23 6.91
N GLU A 196 -35.74 -1.77 5.68
CA GLU A 196 -36.39 -3.03 5.27
C GLU A 196 -35.74 -4.28 5.92
N ALA A 197 -34.45 -4.21 6.29
CA ALA A 197 -33.72 -5.26 7.00
C ALA A 197 -33.88 -5.17 8.53
N ALA A 198 -33.96 -3.96 9.09
CA ALA A 198 -34.10 -3.71 10.52
C ALA A 198 -35.47 -4.16 11.09
N ASP A 199 -36.50 -4.29 10.25
CA ASP A 199 -37.81 -4.86 10.64
C ASP A 199 -37.74 -6.38 10.93
N ARG A 200 -36.57 -7.02 10.78
CA ARG A 200 -36.34 -8.44 11.12
C ARG A 200 -35.47 -8.69 12.35
N THR A 201 -34.89 -7.67 12.98
CA THR A 201 -33.99 -7.92 14.12
C THR A 201 -34.02 -6.77 15.11
N THR A 202 -35.02 -6.81 15.98
CA THR A 202 -34.96 -6.13 17.28
C THR A 202 -34.12 -7.00 18.22
N THR A 203 -32.98 -6.51 18.70
CA THR A 203 -32.74 -6.17 20.12
C THR A 203 -31.25 -6.04 20.50
N ILE A 204 -30.95 -4.88 21.09
CA ILE A 204 -30.03 -4.58 22.20
C ILE A 204 -28.55 -4.28 21.87
N ALA A 205 -28.17 -3.07 22.28
CA ALA A 205 -26.90 -2.40 22.10
C ALA A 205 -25.97 -2.66 23.30
N ASP A 206 -25.15 -3.71 23.17
CA ASP A 206 -23.90 -3.96 23.93
C ASP A 206 -22.92 -4.80 23.05
N ASP A 207 -23.09 -4.80 21.72
CA ASP A 207 -22.72 -5.94 20.84
C ASP A 207 -21.83 -5.51 19.65
N GLU A 208 -21.04 -4.43 19.72
CA GLU A 208 -20.14 -4.03 18.61
C GLU A 208 -18.92 -4.97 18.54
N GLU A 209 -18.08 -5.04 19.58
CA GLU A 209 -16.88 -5.90 19.65
C GLU A 209 -17.24 -7.40 19.48
N ILE A 210 -18.33 -7.84 20.10
CA ILE A 210 -18.81 -9.23 20.01
C ILE A 210 -19.32 -9.55 18.59
N LYS A 211 -19.84 -8.58 17.84
CA LYS A 211 -20.33 -8.78 16.46
C LYS A 211 -19.18 -8.86 15.46
N TYR A 212 -18.10 -8.11 15.65
CA TYR A 212 -16.89 -8.21 14.82
C TYR A 212 -16.24 -9.59 14.96
N ASP A 213 -16.05 -10.07 16.19
CA ASP A 213 -15.52 -11.41 16.44
C ASP A 213 -16.42 -12.49 15.83
N LYS A 214 -17.74 -12.40 16.02
CA LYS A 214 -18.70 -13.34 15.41
C LYS A 214 -18.58 -13.36 13.89
N SER A 215 -18.50 -12.19 13.25
CA SER A 215 -18.36 -12.06 11.80
C SER A 215 -17.04 -12.67 11.31
N TYR A 216 -15.94 -12.42 12.01
CA TYR A 216 -14.64 -13.00 11.70
C TYR A 216 -14.66 -14.53 11.79
N PHE A 217 -15.16 -15.10 12.90
CA PHE A 217 -15.27 -16.56 13.04
C PHE A 217 -16.26 -17.18 12.05
N GLU A 218 -17.34 -16.48 11.71
CA GLU A 218 -18.31 -16.93 10.72
C GLU A 218 -17.66 -17.01 9.32
N SER A 219 -16.73 -16.12 8.96
CA SER A 219 -16.01 -16.21 7.69
C SER A 219 -15.24 -17.54 7.55
N TYR A 220 -14.59 -18.00 8.63
CA TYR A 220 -13.88 -19.30 8.67
C TYR A 220 -14.82 -20.50 8.88
N SER A 221 -16.13 -20.31 9.01
CA SER A 221 -17.07 -21.43 9.05
C SER A 221 -17.37 -21.99 7.66
N TYR A 222 -17.08 -21.22 6.59
CA TYR A 222 -17.30 -21.61 5.21
C TYR A 222 -16.11 -22.39 4.62
N ASN A 223 -16.41 -23.42 3.81
CA ASN A 223 -15.40 -24.30 3.24
C ASN A 223 -14.50 -23.61 2.20
N ASP A 224 -14.95 -22.51 1.61
CA ASP A 224 -14.26 -21.89 0.47
C ASP A 224 -12.91 -21.30 0.88
N ILE A 225 -12.85 -20.64 2.04
CA ILE A 225 -11.61 -20.09 2.58
C ILE A 225 -10.63 -21.23 2.94
N HIS A 226 -11.13 -22.31 3.54
CA HIS A 226 -10.31 -23.50 3.82
C HIS A 226 -9.79 -24.17 2.56
N GLN A 227 -10.60 -24.25 1.50
CA GLN A 227 -10.19 -24.80 0.23
C GLN A 227 -9.07 -23.95 -0.41
N VAL A 228 -9.21 -22.62 -0.43
CA VAL A 228 -8.17 -21.71 -0.92
C VAL A 228 -6.87 -21.93 -0.13
N MET A 229 -6.96 -21.97 1.19
CA MET A 229 -5.82 -22.22 2.06
C MET A 229 -5.16 -23.58 1.77
N LEU A 230 -5.93 -24.66 1.59
CA LEU A 230 -5.41 -26.00 1.29
C LEU A 230 -4.85 -26.13 -0.12
N GLN A 231 -5.39 -25.38 -1.08
CA GLN A 231 -4.89 -25.34 -2.46
C GLN A 231 -3.58 -24.57 -2.59
N ASP A 232 -3.29 -23.66 -1.66
CA ASP A 232 -1.95 -23.09 -1.52
C ASP A 232 -0.95 -24.20 -1.10
N ARG A 233 -0.27 -24.73 -2.12
CA ARG A 233 0.71 -25.81 -1.97
C ARG A 233 1.97 -25.35 -1.26
N ILE A 234 2.39 -24.10 -1.44
CA ILE A 234 3.63 -23.59 -0.83
C ILE A 234 3.40 -23.50 0.68
N ARG A 235 2.31 -22.85 1.09
CA ARG A 235 1.89 -22.74 2.49
C ARG A 235 1.73 -24.12 3.11
N THR A 236 0.90 -25.00 2.53
CA THR A 236 0.56 -26.31 3.13
C THR A 236 1.76 -27.26 3.16
N SER A 237 2.60 -27.28 2.12
CA SER A 237 3.80 -28.13 2.10
C SER A 237 4.85 -27.64 3.09
N ALA A 238 5.02 -26.31 3.26
CA ALA A 238 5.98 -25.77 4.22
C ALA A 238 5.69 -26.24 5.65
N TYR A 239 4.43 -26.20 6.10
CA TYR A 239 4.05 -26.72 7.41
C TYR A 239 4.28 -28.23 7.52
N ARG A 240 3.83 -28.99 6.52
CA ARG A 240 4.00 -30.46 6.49
C ARG A 240 5.47 -30.86 6.58
N ASP A 241 6.30 -30.27 5.73
CA ASP A 241 7.71 -30.61 5.59
C ASP A 241 8.46 -30.23 6.88
N PHE A 242 8.15 -29.06 7.46
CA PHE A 242 8.69 -28.67 8.77
C PHE A 242 8.35 -29.69 9.87
N ILE A 243 7.10 -30.13 9.97
CA ILE A 243 6.67 -31.09 11.00
C ILE A 243 7.33 -32.46 10.77
N TYR A 244 7.37 -32.94 9.52
CA TYR A 244 7.96 -34.25 9.20
C TYR A 244 9.48 -34.31 9.28
N ASP A 245 10.17 -33.23 8.94
CA ASP A 245 11.63 -33.17 9.07
C ASP A 245 12.04 -33.04 10.54
N ASN A 246 11.14 -32.54 11.39
CA ASN A 246 11.39 -32.30 12.81
C ASN A 246 10.55 -33.19 13.75
N LYS A 247 10.21 -34.43 13.35
CA LYS A 247 9.40 -35.37 14.17
C LYS A 247 9.87 -35.52 15.62
N HIS A 248 11.18 -35.48 15.85
CA HIS A 248 11.79 -35.57 17.17
C HIS A 248 11.37 -34.42 18.12
N LEU A 249 10.91 -33.28 17.59
CA LEU A 249 10.35 -32.18 18.37
C LEU A 249 8.92 -32.46 18.84
N PHE A 250 8.18 -33.34 18.16
CA PHE A 250 6.76 -33.60 18.43
C PHE A 250 6.51 -34.96 19.10
N GLU A 251 7.37 -35.94 18.86
CA GLU A 251 7.20 -37.31 19.37
C GLU A 251 7.10 -37.35 20.91
N GLY A 252 6.00 -37.93 21.40
CA GLY A 252 5.73 -38.05 22.84
C GLY A 252 5.38 -36.75 23.55
N LYS A 253 5.16 -35.64 22.81
CA LYS A 253 4.75 -34.35 23.37
C LYS A 253 3.27 -34.05 23.13
N THR A 254 2.73 -33.18 23.96
CA THR A 254 1.39 -32.60 23.78
C THR A 254 1.51 -31.32 22.96
N VAL A 255 0.74 -31.20 21.89
CA VAL A 255 0.74 -30.06 20.96
C VAL A 255 -0.65 -29.42 20.93
N LEU A 256 -0.72 -28.09 20.81
CA LEU A 256 -1.94 -27.31 20.64
C LEU A 256 -1.94 -26.63 19.26
N ASP A 257 -2.93 -26.94 18.44
CA ASP A 257 -3.16 -26.29 17.14
C ASP A 257 -4.16 -25.14 17.33
N VAL A 258 -3.64 -23.90 17.31
CA VAL A 258 -4.44 -22.69 17.53
C VAL A 258 -5.07 -22.27 16.21
N GLY A 259 -6.40 -22.24 16.15
CA GLY A 259 -7.12 -21.97 14.90
C GLY A 259 -7.05 -23.14 13.93
N CYS A 260 -7.29 -24.36 14.43
CA CYS A 260 -7.05 -25.60 13.68
C CYS A 260 -7.85 -25.71 12.36
N GLY A 261 -8.94 -24.94 12.19
CA GLY A 261 -9.75 -24.94 10.96
C GLY A 261 -10.19 -26.35 10.57
N THR A 262 -9.76 -26.83 9.41
CA THR A 262 -10.02 -28.21 8.94
C THR A 262 -9.26 -29.31 9.69
N GLY A 263 -8.32 -28.93 10.57
CA GLY A 263 -7.48 -29.84 11.35
C GLY A 263 -6.29 -30.43 10.60
N ILE A 264 -5.97 -29.92 9.39
CA ILE A 264 -4.89 -30.49 8.56
C ILE A 264 -3.52 -30.39 9.23
N LEU A 265 -3.25 -29.32 9.99
CA LEU A 265 -1.97 -29.13 10.66
C LEU A 265 -1.84 -30.07 11.87
N SER A 266 -2.93 -30.27 12.62
CA SER A 266 -3.01 -31.29 13.67
C SER A 266 -2.81 -32.73 13.18
N MET A 267 -3.01 -32.99 11.88
CA MET A 267 -2.83 -34.33 11.29
C MET A 267 -1.40 -34.60 10.82
N PHE A 268 -0.60 -33.57 10.56
CA PHE A 268 0.81 -33.72 10.18
C PHE A 268 1.66 -34.15 11.37
#